data_AF-A0A1I7UK61-F1
#
_entry.id   AF-A0A1I7UK61-F1
#
_cell.length_a   1.000
_cell.length_b   1.000
_cell.length_c   1.000
_cell.angle_alpha   90.00
_cell.angle_beta   90.00
_cell.angle_gamma   90.00
#
_symmetry.space_group_name_H-M   'P 1'
#
loop_
_entity.id
_entity.type
_entity.pdbx_description
1 polymer ?
#
loop_
_entity_poly.entity_id
_entity_poly.type
_entity_poly.pdbx_seq_one_letter_code
_entity_poly.pdbx_strand_id
1 'polypeptide(L)'
;MHTKQKLAVYDRFGGLILGSEHEEKDVVEYVVFENHIAVIAGEWRLHGKIYPKWIEPKQGQHTTALLTEKDMVKQDSKAQALPLRTTEKLEEAKKEKEANN
;
A
#
# COMPACT_ATOMS: atom_id res chain seq x y z
N MET A 1 -1.78 15.47 -3.72
CA MET A 1 -1.75 15.55 -5.20
C MET A 1 -2.65 14.44 -5.74
N HIS A 2 -3.49 14.76 -6.73
CA HIS A 2 -4.38 13.80 -7.40
C HIS A 2 -4.17 13.97 -8.91
N THR A 3 -3.59 12.96 -9.53
CA THR A 3 -3.07 13.06 -10.91
C THR A 3 -3.23 11.73 -11.61
N LYS A 4 -3.36 11.79 -12.94
CA LYS A 4 -3.23 10.62 -13.80
C LYS A 4 -1.79 10.44 -14.23
N GLN A 5 -1.25 9.24 -14.02
CA GLN A 5 0.15 8.92 -14.29
C GLN A 5 0.24 7.59 -15.06
N LYS A 6 1.29 7.45 -15.89
CA LYS A 6 1.66 6.22 -16.59
C LYS A 6 2.98 5.71 -16.04
N LEU A 7 3.10 4.39 -15.83
CA LEU A 7 4.31 3.77 -15.30
C LEU A 7 4.57 2.45 -16.01
N ALA A 8 5.76 2.30 -16.58
CA ALA A 8 6.28 1.05 -17.11
C ALA A 8 7.70 0.83 -16.60
N VAL A 9 7.93 -0.27 -15.89
CA VAL A 9 9.26 -0.64 -15.37
C VAL A 9 9.79 -1.82 -16.15
N TYR A 10 10.97 -1.68 -16.73
CA TYR A 10 11.63 -2.70 -17.52
C TYR A 10 12.86 -3.28 -16.79
N ASP A 11 13.17 -4.54 -17.05
CA ASP A 11 14.44 -5.16 -16.65
C ASP A 11 15.61 -4.63 -17.49
N ARG A 12 16.85 -4.94 -17.09
CA ARG A 12 18.09 -4.65 -17.81
C ARG A 12 18.09 -5.18 -19.25
N PHE A 13 17.31 -6.21 -19.55
CA PHE A 13 17.15 -6.80 -20.89
C PHE A 13 15.95 -6.23 -21.67
N GLY A 14 15.22 -5.26 -21.12
CA GLY A 14 14.08 -4.63 -21.78
C GLY A 14 12.73 -5.37 -21.63
N GLY A 15 12.66 -6.43 -20.82
CA GLY A 15 11.39 -7.09 -20.49
C GLY A 15 10.56 -6.27 -19.51
N LEU A 16 9.25 -6.15 -19.74
CA LEU A 16 8.32 -5.41 -18.86
C LEU A 16 8.06 -6.17 -17.55
N ILE A 17 8.33 -5.53 -16.41
CA ILE A 17 8.16 -6.11 -15.06
C ILE A 17 6.85 -5.65 -14.41
N LEU A 18 6.54 -4.35 -14.51
CA LEU A 18 5.43 -3.73 -13.79
C LEU A 18 4.79 -2.61 -14.62
N GLY A 19 3.46 -2.55 -14.57
CA GLY A 19 2.67 -1.47 -15.16
C GLY A 19 2.46 -1.63 -16.66
N SER A 20 2.26 -0.50 -17.34
CA SER A 20 1.96 -0.38 -18.77
C SER A 20 2.33 1.02 -19.28
N GLU A 21 2.85 1.11 -20.49
CA GLU A 21 3.21 2.38 -21.13
C GLU A 21 1.98 3.13 -21.69
N HIS A 22 0.93 2.39 -22.04
CA HIS A 22 -0.24 2.95 -22.73
C HIS A 22 -1.34 3.38 -21.77
N GLU A 23 -1.49 2.66 -20.66
CA GLU A 23 -2.58 2.84 -19.70
C GLU A 23 -2.21 3.88 -18.64
N GLU A 24 -3.07 4.90 -18.48
CA GLU A 24 -2.99 5.84 -17.35
C GLU A 24 -3.78 5.35 -16.15
N LYS A 25 -3.23 5.57 -14.96
CA LYS A 25 -3.88 5.24 -13.71
C LYS A 25 -4.01 6.47 -12.84
N ASP A 26 -5.10 6.49 -12.10
CA ASP A 26 -5.36 7.55 -11.15
C ASP A 26 -4.53 7.33 -9.88
N VAL A 27 -3.82 8.37 -9.45
CA VAL A 27 -2.89 8.33 -8.33
C VAL A 27 -3.21 9.46 -7.37
N VAL A 28 -3.53 9.08 -6.14
CA VAL A 28 -3.64 10.00 -4.99
C VAL A 28 -2.41 9.83 -4.12
N GLU A 29 -1.64 10.90 -3.96
CA GLU A 29 -0.43 10.90 -3.15
C GLU A 29 -0.27 12.14 -2.28
N TYR A 30 0.19 11.92 -1.05
CA TYR A 30 0.49 12.97 -0.08
C TYR A 30 2.00 13.13 0.00
N VAL A 31 2.53 14.07 -0.80
CA VAL A 31 3.95 14.43 -0.83
C VAL A 31 4.26 15.50 0.21
N VAL A 32 5.35 15.28 0.95
CA VAL A 32 5.84 16.17 2.00
C VAL A 32 7.06 16.90 1.46
N PHE A 33 7.05 18.22 1.56
CA PHE A 33 8.20 19.06 1.28
C PHE A 33 8.77 19.61 2.59
N GLU A 34 10.08 19.77 2.62
CA GLU A 34 10.81 20.36 3.75
C GLU A 34 11.71 21.48 3.25
N ASN A 35 11.92 22.51 4.09
CA ASN A 35 12.91 23.54 3.87
C ASN A 35 13.67 23.81 5.19
N HIS A 36 14.99 23.90 5.11
CA HIS A 36 15.82 24.31 6.23
C HIS A 36 15.87 25.85 6.33
N ILE A 37 14.90 26.42 7.04
CA ILE A 37 14.67 27.87 7.12
C ILE A 37 15.79 28.68 7.78
N ALA A 38 16.74 28.04 8.47
CA ALA A 38 17.89 28.73 9.05
C ALA A 38 18.92 29.18 7.99
N VAL A 39 18.86 28.60 6.78
CA VAL A 39 19.72 28.96 5.66
C VAL A 39 18.99 29.99 4.78
N ILE A 40 19.65 31.10 4.50
CA ILE A 40 19.08 32.21 3.69
C ILE A 40 18.67 31.74 2.30
N ALA A 41 19.43 30.81 1.71
CA ALA A 41 19.14 30.18 0.42
C ALA A 41 18.41 28.83 0.58
N GLY A 42 17.62 28.67 1.64
CA GLY A 42 16.84 27.46 1.87
C GLY A 42 15.81 27.23 0.75
N GLU A 43 15.84 26.05 0.14
CA GLU A 43 14.92 25.65 -0.92
C GLU A 43 13.95 24.57 -0.43
N TRP A 44 12.73 24.60 -0.95
CA TRP A 44 11.77 23.52 -0.74
C TRP A 44 12.20 22.28 -1.51
N ARG A 45 12.46 21.19 -0.79
CA ARG A 45 12.84 19.90 -1.36
C ARG A 45 11.82 18.85 -1.01
N LEU A 46 11.65 17.87 -1.90
CA LEU A 46 10.82 16.71 -1.62
C LEU A 46 11.46 15.93 -0.48
N HIS A 47 10.75 15.78 0.63
CA HIS A 47 11.22 15.09 1.83
C HIS A 47 10.71 13.65 1.88
N GLY A 48 9.42 13.45 1.62
CA GLY A 48 8.83 12.12 1.75
C GLY A 48 7.43 12.00 1.15
N LYS A 49 6.86 10.81 1.33
CA LYS A 49 5.51 10.46 0.88
C LYS A 49 4.78 9.68 1.97
N ILE A 50 3.55 10.09 2.25
CA ILE A 50 2.69 9.43 3.23
C ILE A 50 1.82 8.39 2.52
N TYR A 51 1.74 7.19 3.10
CA TYR A 51 0.87 6.10 2.65
C TYR A 51 -0.24 5.84 3.68
N PRO A 52 -1.47 6.30 3.42
CA PRO A 52 -2.59 6.05 4.33
C PRO A 52 -2.92 4.56 4.41
N LYS A 53 -3.39 4.10 5.58
CA LYS A 53 -3.74 2.69 5.79
C LYS A 53 -4.92 2.21 4.94
N TRP A 54 -5.80 3.12 4.54
CA TRP A 54 -7.01 2.83 3.76
C TRP A 54 -6.77 2.78 2.26
N ILE A 55 -5.57 3.13 1.79
CA ILE A 55 -5.28 3.14 0.35
C ILE A 55 -5.18 1.70 -0.16
N GLU A 56 -5.70 1.47 -1.36
CA GLU A 56 -5.63 0.15 -1.97
C GLU A 56 -4.18 -0.26 -2.25
N PRO A 57 -3.86 -1.56 -2.15
CA PRO A 57 -2.56 -2.07 -2.56
C PRO A 57 -2.27 -1.73 -4.02
N LYS A 58 -1.00 -1.43 -4.30
CA LYS A 58 -0.55 -1.19 -5.68
C LYS A 58 -0.72 -2.46 -6.53
N GLN A 59 -0.84 -2.28 -7.84
CA GLN A 59 -0.83 -3.37 -8.79
C GLN A 59 0.39 -4.27 -8.58
N GLY A 60 0.16 -5.58 -8.61
CA GLY A 60 1.23 -6.59 -8.57
C GLY A 60 2.11 -6.57 -9.82
N GLN A 61 3.29 -7.17 -9.71
CA GLN A 61 4.17 -7.39 -10.86
C GLN A 61 3.60 -8.46 -11.78
N HIS A 62 4.00 -8.44 -13.05
CA HIS A 62 3.58 -9.45 -14.03
C HIS A 62 4.22 -10.82 -13.79
N THR A 63 5.36 -10.85 -13.08
CA THR A 63 6.13 -12.07 -12.80
C THR A 63 5.71 -12.70 -11.47
N THR A 64 5.72 -14.04 -11.41
CA THR A 64 5.53 -14.79 -10.17
C THR A 64 6.84 -14.92 -9.38
N ALA A 65 6.76 -14.85 -8.05
CA ALA A 65 7.89 -15.07 -7.16
C ALA A 65 7.69 -16.36 -6.37
N LEU A 66 8.75 -17.17 -6.24
CA LEU A 66 8.76 -18.30 -5.33
C LEU A 66 8.97 -17.77 -3.91
N LEU A 67 8.08 -18.16 -3.00
CA LEU A 67 8.12 -17.76 -1.61
C LEU A 67 8.91 -18.82 -0.82
N THR A 68 9.87 -18.39 0.02
CA THR A 68 10.50 -19.32 0.96
C THR A 68 9.60 -19.61 2.15
N GLU A 69 9.83 -20.72 2.86
CA GLU A 69 9.05 -21.10 4.05
C GLU A 69 8.98 -19.96 5.09
N LYS A 70 10.08 -19.23 5.29
CA LYS A 70 10.13 -18.08 6.22
C LYS A 70 9.18 -16.95 5.80
N ASP A 71 9.01 -16.74 4.51
CA ASP A 71 8.15 -15.68 3.98
C ASP A 71 6.68 -16.10 3.94
N MET A 72 6.40 -17.40 3.81
CA MET A 72 5.05 -17.96 4.00
C MET A 72 4.55 -17.70 5.43
N VAL A 73 5.37 -18.01 6.45
CA VAL A 73 5.02 -17.78 7.86
C VAL A 73 4.76 -16.29 8.17
N LYS A 74 5.47 -15.37 7.50
CA LYS A 74 5.22 -13.92 7.63
C LYS A 74 3.91 -13.48 6.98
N GLN A 75 3.51 -14.09 5.87
CA GLN A 75 2.20 -13.80 5.27
C GLN A 75 1.07 -14.33 6.14
N ASP A 76 1.19 -15.55 6.65
CA ASP A 76 0.17 -16.16 7.51
C ASP A 76 -0.03 -15.34 8.79
N SER A 77 1.06 -14.91 9.44
CA SER A 77 0.97 -14.05 10.63
C SER A 77 0.31 -12.69 10.34
N LYS A 78 0.54 -12.10 9.15
CA LYS A 78 -0.13 -10.85 8.75
C LYS A 78 -1.62 -11.06 8.43
N ALA A 79 -1.97 -12.19 7.81
CA ALA A 79 -3.36 -12.57 7.55
C ALA A 79 -4.13 -12.87 8.85
N GLN A 80 -3.49 -13.48 9.84
CA GLN A 80 -4.04 -13.72 11.17
C GLN A 80 -4.17 -12.43 12.00
N ALA A 81 -3.25 -11.46 11.82
CA ALA A 81 -3.29 -10.15 12.49
C ALA A 81 -4.37 -9.22 11.90
N LEU A 82 -4.79 -9.44 10.67
CA LEU A 82 -6.01 -8.85 10.13
C LEU A 82 -7.18 -9.55 10.81
N PRO A 83 -8.09 -8.86 11.50
CA PRO A 83 -9.22 -9.52 12.11
C PRO A 83 -10.15 -9.99 11.00
N LEU A 84 -10.00 -11.26 10.58
CA LEU A 84 -11.02 -12.06 9.88
C LEU A 84 -12.27 -12.29 10.75
N ARG A 85 -12.54 -11.39 11.69
CA ARG A 85 -13.43 -11.57 12.82
C ARG A 85 -14.02 -10.26 13.32
N THR A 86 -13.95 -9.14 12.61
CA THR A 86 -14.74 -7.97 13.06
C THR A 86 -16.22 -8.25 12.89
N THR A 87 -16.64 -8.82 11.75
CA THR A 87 -18.03 -9.25 11.52
C THR A 87 -18.42 -10.42 12.42
N GLU A 88 -17.60 -11.46 12.49
CA GLU A 88 -17.88 -12.64 13.35
C GLU A 88 -17.89 -12.28 14.85
N LYS A 89 -16.96 -11.45 15.35
CA LYS A 89 -16.99 -10.99 16.76
C LYS A 89 -18.12 -10.01 17.04
N LEU A 90 -18.54 -9.21 16.05
CA LEU A 90 -19.72 -8.35 16.20
C LEU A 90 -20.99 -9.20 16.24
N GLU A 91 -21.06 -10.29 15.49
CA GLU A 91 -22.17 -11.26 15.54
C GLU A 91 -22.17 -12.07 16.84
N GLU A 92 -21.01 -12.51 17.34
CA GLU A 92 -20.88 -13.14 18.66
C GLU A 92 -21.30 -12.18 19.78
N ALA A 93 -20.82 -10.93 19.76
CA ALA A 93 -21.21 -9.91 20.73
C ALA A 93 -22.70 -9.51 20.64
N LYS A 94 -23.32 -9.60 19.46
CA LYS A 94 -24.77 -9.44 19.30
C LYS A 94 -25.52 -10.62 19.91
N LYS A 95 -25.10 -11.85 19.63
CA LYS A 95 -25.71 -13.07 20.20
C LYS A 95 -25.59 -13.11 21.73
N GLU A 96 -24.46 -12.70 22.28
CA GLU A 96 -24.27 -12.61 23.74
C GLU A 96 -25.18 -11.55 24.38
N LYS A 97 -25.43 -10.43 23.69
CA LYS A 97 -26.38 -9.41 24.16
C LYS A 97 -27.83 -9.87 24.07
N GLU A 98 -28.18 -10.63 23.04
CA GLU A 98 -29.51 -11.22 22.87
C GLU A 98 -29.78 -12.35 23.86
N ALA A 99 -28.75 -13.09 24.30
CA ALA A 99 -28.88 -14.15 25.30
C ALA A 99 -29.02 -13.64 26.75
N ASN A 100 -28.61 -12.40 27.02
CA ASN A 100 -28.62 -11.78 28.34
C ASN A 100 -29.81 -10.82 28.59
N ASN A 101 -30.79 -10.79 27.69
CA ASN A 101 -32.02 -10.00 27.79
C ASN A 101 -33.24 -10.91 27.65
#